data_AF-A0A6N2EGZ1-F1
#
_entry.id   AF-A0A6N2EGZ1-F1
#
_cell.length_a   1.000
_cell.length_b   1.000
_cell.length_c   1.000
_cell.angle_alpha   90.00
_cell.angle_beta   90.00
_cell.angle_gamma   90.00
#
_symmetry.space_group_name_H-M   'P 1'
#
loop_
_entity.id
_entity.type
_entity.pdbx_description
1 polymer ?
#
loop_
_entity_poly.entity_id
_entity_poly.type
_entity_poly.pdbx_seq_one_letter_code
_entity_poly.pdbx_strand_id
1 'polypeptide(L)'
;MHARRPSRSKLGSLLAAAVVAAGLFALPPALAQQDGRPATPRELHERRQEAQEIQRRAMEAFSERDFERAERLFRRQAELDTAGFVPRYNLAVTLASLGRPDEGAEMLAEAIGRGFLDRRQLEGDPSLGAIRDTELYAEIVENWDRIIEAHAEGVEQHLRRKYRPGYTVKRDDDLRIIIASAFHPIATEQAVEEMRRLADWGVREIFTDLAEDDNDPFVAVVLPTERDFAIWAMERYGPQAVAGEFQRIGGAYSNDEKKLVSMDIGSTFRHEFFHVLHWRSNDRLGQRHPVWIQEGLCSLVEDIDEGPGGMITPTPSWRTNILKRRLSAAGLPTIAELANMPRQHFTGRAPLANYAHARAIFLYLHERGALGAFYADYIDRYDEDRSGVASIERVLDADIEQIDRDFKRWLRTLPDVAEVRDGRIRGLRASIGVEVDPGEGEGPVVGRSVSRQARDAGLRPRDVIVSIDGSPTRDLSEFVRRLGDYHPGQRITLGVRRRDEMMELPVVLSPAR
;
A
#
# COMPACT_ATOMS: atom_id res chain seq x y z
N MET A 1 -12.60 20.72 -60.67
CA MET A 1 -12.05 21.79 -59.82
C MET A 1 -12.87 21.81 -58.53
N HIS A 2 -12.47 21.07 -57.48
CA HIS A 2 -11.51 21.48 -56.43
C HIS A 2 -11.84 22.88 -55.87
N ALA A 3 -12.07 23.10 -54.57
CA ALA A 3 -11.70 22.30 -53.41
C ALA A 3 -12.64 22.54 -52.20
N ARG A 4 -12.61 21.54 -51.32
CA ARG A 4 -13.33 21.36 -50.06
C ARG A 4 -12.93 22.38 -48.99
N ARG A 5 -13.89 22.66 -48.09
CA ARG A 5 -13.70 22.56 -46.64
C ARG A 5 -14.96 21.94 -46.01
N PRO A 6 -14.91 20.81 -45.28
CA PRO A 6 -15.90 20.53 -44.26
C PRO A 6 -15.49 21.19 -42.94
N SER A 7 -16.49 21.55 -42.15
CA SER A 7 -16.45 22.46 -41.02
C SER A 7 -15.74 21.89 -39.78
N ARG A 8 -15.15 22.79 -39.00
CA ARG A 8 -14.58 22.63 -37.64
C ARG A 8 -15.62 22.23 -36.56
N SER A 9 -16.68 21.49 -36.88
CA SER A 9 -17.82 21.26 -35.96
C SER A 9 -18.19 19.79 -35.71
N LYS A 10 -17.34 18.82 -36.08
CA LYS A 10 -17.60 17.37 -35.87
C LYS A 10 -16.46 16.56 -35.20
N LEU A 11 -15.25 17.12 -35.05
CA LEU A 11 -14.16 16.44 -34.31
C LEU A 11 -14.24 16.68 -32.79
N GLY A 12 -14.57 17.90 -32.34
CA GLY A 12 -14.78 18.23 -30.92
C GLY A 12 -15.96 17.52 -30.24
N SER A 13 -16.80 16.79 -30.98
CA SER A 13 -17.88 15.96 -30.42
C SER A 13 -17.49 14.52 -30.11
N LEU A 14 -16.33 14.04 -30.59
CA LEU A 14 -15.86 12.65 -30.40
C LEU A 14 -14.88 12.51 -29.23
N LEU A 15 -14.13 13.54 -28.85
CA LEU A 15 -13.35 13.54 -27.60
C LEU A 15 -14.24 13.78 -26.37
N ALA A 16 -15.29 14.59 -26.53
CA ALA A 16 -16.44 14.60 -25.64
C ALA A 16 -17.15 13.23 -25.55
N ALA A 17 -16.91 12.29 -26.49
CA ALA A 17 -17.42 10.92 -26.43
C ALA A 17 -16.42 9.93 -25.79
N ALA A 18 -15.11 10.21 -25.79
CA ALA A 18 -14.07 9.37 -25.18
C ALA A 18 -13.84 9.72 -23.68
N VAL A 19 -14.00 10.98 -23.29
CA VAL A 19 -14.20 11.36 -21.87
C VAL A 19 -15.55 10.83 -21.36
N VAL A 20 -16.55 10.67 -22.24
CA VAL A 20 -17.82 9.92 -21.96
C VAL A 20 -17.62 8.39 -21.96
N ALA A 21 -16.53 7.87 -22.52
CA ALA A 21 -16.15 6.46 -22.36
C ALA A 21 -15.51 6.15 -20.98
N ALA A 22 -15.30 7.17 -20.14
CA ALA A 22 -15.03 7.00 -18.71
C ALA A 22 -16.14 6.21 -17.98
N GLY A 23 -17.34 6.07 -18.58
CA GLY A 23 -18.39 5.15 -18.14
C GLY A 23 -18.51 3.82 -18.91
N LEU A 24 -17.83 3.65 -20.05
CA LEU A 24 -17.97 2.46 -20.93
C LEU A 24 -16.79 1.49 -20.87
N PHE A 25 -15.67 1.85 -20.24
CA PHE A 25 -14.56 0.93 -19.97
C PHE A 25 -14.47 0.41 -18.53
N ALA A 26 -15.58 0.49 -17.77
CA ALA A 26 -15.85 -0.44 -16.67
C ALA A 26 -16.38 -1.80 -17.17
N LEU A 27 -16.08 -2.18 -18.41
CA LEU A 27 -16.26 -3.54 -18.88
C LEU A 27 -14.99 -4.32 -18.56
N PRO A 28 -15.07 -5.50 -17.92
CA PRO A 28 -13.95 -6.40 -17.97
C PRO A 28 -13.60 -6.62 -19.45
N PRO A 29 -12.33 -6.86 -19.79
CA PRO A 29 -12.02 -7.46 -21.07
C PRO A 29 -12.88 -8.71 -21.26
N ALA A 30 -13.94 -8.59 -22.04
CA ALA A 30 -14.40 -9.67 -22.88
C ALA A 30 -13.34 -9.87 -23.96
N LEU A 31 -12.15 -10.32 -23.55
CA LEU A 31 -11.31 -11.06 -24.48
C LEU A 31 -12.11 -12.29 -24.83
N ALA A 32 -12.39 -12.42 -26.12
CA ALA A 32 -12.96 -13.57 -26.77
C ALA A 32 -12.47 -14.86 -26.07
N GLN A 33 -13.34 -15.41 -25.22
CA GLN A 33 -13.14 -16.73 -24.66
C GLN A 33 -13.47 -17.69 -25.79
N GLN A 34 -12.53 -18.61 -26.08
CA GLN A 34 -12.78 -19.68 -27.03
C GLN A 34 -13.96 -20.58 -26.60
N ASP A 35 -14.41 -20.53 -25.33
CA ASP A 35 -15.46 -21.41 -24.79
C ASP A 35 -16.50 -20.77 -23.83
N GLY A 36 -16.56 -19.44 -23.69
CA GLY A 36 -17.62 -18.75 -22.91
C GLY A 36 -17.61 -18.92 -21.37
N ARG A 37 -16.58 -19.54 -20.77
CA ARG A 37 -16.41 -19.62 -19.29
C ARG A 37 -15.43 -18.57 -18.75
N PRO A 38 -15.73 -17.91 -17.61
CA PRO A 38 -14.80 -16.97 -16.98
C PRO A 38 -13.45 -17.64 -16.66
N ALA A 39 -12.37 -16.89 -16.85
CA ALA A 39 -11.01 -17.35 -16.53
C ALA A 39 -10.87 -17.57 -15.02
N THR A 40 -10.19 -18.65 -14.64
CA THR A 40 -9.85 -18.96 -13.26
C THR A 40 -8.74 -18.03 -12.75
N PRO A 41 -8.59 -17.83 -11.42
CA PRO A 41 -7.50 -17.03 -10.86
C PRO A 41 -6.11 -17.50 -11.30
N ARG A 42 -5.94 -18.81 -11.50
CA ARG A 42 -4.69 -19.39 -12.02
C ARG A 42 -4.44 -19.00 -13.48
N GLU A 43 -5.45 -19.12 -14.36
CA GLU A 43 -5.33 -18.70 -15.76
C GLU A 43 -5.05 -17.18 -15.87
N LEU A 44 -5.64 -16.38 -15.00
CA LEU A 44 -5.36 -14.94 -14.92
C LEU A 44 -3.92 -14.65 -14.46
N HIS A 45 -3.42 -15.41 -13.48
CA HIS A 45 -2.03 -15.30 -13.04
C HIS A 45 -1.03 -15.69 -14.14
N GLU A 46 -1.28 -16.79 -14.86
CA GLU A 46 -0.45 -17.24 -15.99
C GLU A 46 -0.41 -16.20 -17.12
N ARG A 47 -1.56 -15.59 -17.45
CA ARG A 47 -1.63 -14.46 -18.41
C ARG A 47 -0.81 -13.25 -17.94
N ARG A 48 -0.84 -12.92 -16.65
CA ARG A 48 -0.05 -11.82 -16.08
C ARG A 48 1.45 -12.11 -16.19
N GLN A 49 1.89 -13.34 -15.93
CA GLN A 49 3.29 -13.73 -16.11
C GLN A 49 3.72 -13.65 -17.58
N GLU A 50 2.88 -14.09 -18.52
CA GLU A 50 3.14 -13.96 -19.96
C GLU A 50 3.27 -12.47 -20.35
N ALA A 51 2.36 -11.61 -19.89
CA ALA A 51 2.39 -10.18 -20.16
C ALA A 51 3.68 -9.52 -19.63
N GLN A 52 4.14 -9.90 -18.43
CA GLN A 52 5.40 -9.40 -17.83
C GLN A 52 6.64 -9.83 -18.63
N GLU A 53 6.67 -11.08 -19.10
CA GLU A 53 7.78 -11.56 -19.92
C GLU A 53 7.80 -10.86 -21.29
N ILE A 54 6.64 -10.59 -21.89
CA ILE A 54 6.53 -9.79 -23.10
C ILE A 54 6.99 -8.36 -22.85
N GLN A 55 6.61 -7.75 -21.71
CA GLN A 55 7.07 -6.42 -21.33
C GLN A 55 8.59 -6.34 -21.26
N ARG A 56 9.24 -7.31 -20.60
CA ARG A 56 10.71 -7.38 -20.51
C ARG A 56 11.35 -7.38 -21.90
N ARG A 57 10.87 -8.25 -22.78
CA ARG A 57 11.35 -8.35 -24.18
C ARG A 57 11.05 -7.10 -25.00
N ALA A 58 9.92 -6.44 -24.76
CA ALA A 58 9.54 -5.20 -25.42
C ALA A 58 10.46 -4.05 -24.99
N MET A 59 10.79 -3.99 -23.71
CA MET A 59 11.71 -3.00 -23.15
C MET A 59 13.14 -3.20 -23.64
N GLU A 60 13.58 -4.45 -23.77
CA GLU A 60 14.87 -4.78 -24.42
C GLU A 60 14.91 -4.29 -25.87
N ALA A 61 13.89 -4.62 -26.67
CA ALA A 61 13.80 -4.15 -28.06
C ALA A 61 13.78 -2.62 -28.15
N PHE A 62 13.04 -1.95 -27.25
CA PHE A 62 13.01 -0.50 -27.18
C PHE A 62 14.40 0.09 -26.86
N SER A 63 15.11 -0.48 -25.88
CA SER A 63 16.47 -0.07 -25.52
C SER A 63 17.48 -0.30 -26.66
N GLU A 64 17.28 -1.34 -27.46
CA GLU A 64 18.05 -1.62 -28.68
C GLU A 64 17.67 -0.71 -29.86
N ARG A 65 16.67 0.17 -29.68
CA ARG A 65 16.07 1.03 -30.72
C ARG A 65 15.40 0.28 -31.87
N ASP A 66 15.05 -0.99 -31.66
CA ASP A 66 14.20 -1.79 -32.56
C ASP A 66 12.73 -1.50 -32.25
N PHE A 67 12.28 -0.30 -32.64
CA PHE A 67 10.96 0.21 -32.29
C PHE A 67 9.82 -0.55 -32.98
N GLU A 68 10.04 -1.10 -34.18
CA GLU A 68 9.05 -1.94 -34.84
C GLU A 68 8.82 -3.25 -34.08
N ARG A 69 9.88 -3.86 -33.53
CA ARG A 69 9.74 -5.04 -32.66
C ARG A 69 9.10 -4.66 -31.33
N ALA A 70 9.48 -3.53 -30.73
CA ALA A 70 8.87 -3.03 -29.51
C ALA A 70 7.36 -2.81 -29.71
N GLU A 71 6.93 -2.20 -30.82
CA GLU A 71 5.51 -1.96 -31.14
C GLU A 71 4.72 -3.28 -31.16
N ARG A 72 5.23 -4.30 -31.89
CA ARG A 72 4.57 -5.61 -31.97
C ARG A 72 4.43 -6.25 -30.59
N LEU A 73 5.47 -6.16 -29.76
CA LEU A 73 5.45 -6.74 -28.42
C LEU A 73 4.52 -5.98 -27.47
N PHE A 74 4.52 -4.65 -27.48
CA PHE A 74 3.61 -3.86 -26.65
C PHE A 74 2.14 -4.00 -27.05
N ARG A 75 1.84 -4.13 -28.36
CA ARG A 75 0.48 -4.47 -28.81
C ARG A 75 0.04 -5.84 -28.29
N ARG A 76 0.91 -6.84 -28.38
CA ARG A 76 0.64 -8.17 -27.81
C ARG A 76 0.50 -8.13 -26.30
N GLN A 77 1.31 -7.33 -25.61
CA GLN A 77 1.16 -7.12 -24.16
C GLN A 77 -0.21 -6.50 -23.85
N ALA A 78 -0.67 -5.50 -24.60
CA ALA A 78 -1.97 -4.85 -24.41
C ALA A 78 -3.18 -5.78 -24.67
N GLU A 79 -2.99 -6.84 -25.46
CA GLU A 79 -3.99 -7.92 -25.64
C GLU A 79 -4.07 -8.84 -24.43
N LEU A 80 -2.96 -9.07 -23.73
CA LEU A 80 -2.93 -9.91 -22.52
C LEU A 80 -3.32 -9.11 -21.28
N ASP A 81 -2.71 -7.94 -21.12
CA ASP A 81 -3.02 -6.95 -20.09
C ASP A 81 -3.97 -5.90 -20.65
N THR A 82 -5.23 -6.25 -20.52
CA THR A 82 -6.36 -5.43 -20.97
C THR A 82 -6.89 -4.52 -19.87
N ALA A 83 -6.37 -4.59 -18.65
CA ALA A 83 -6.76 -3.70 -17.56
C ALA A 83 -5.74 -2.58 -17.34
N GLY A 84 -4.45 -2.90 -17.40
CA GLY A 84 -3.37 -1.96 -17.13
C GLY A 84 -3.13 -0.91 -18.21
N PHE A 85 -2.63 0.24 -17.77
CA PHE A 85 -2.23 1.34 -18.66
C PHE A 85 -0.82 1.17 -19.23
N VAL A 86 0.09 0.51 -18.50
CA VAL A 86 1.52 0.39 -18.80
C VAL A 86 1.80 -0.02 -20.26
N PRO A 87 1.20 -1.09 -20.82
CA PRO A 87 1.47 -1.45 -22.21
C PRO A 87 1.05 -0.37 -23.22
N ARG A 88 -0.01 0.39 -22.94
CA ARG A 88 -0.50 1.47 -23.82
C ARG A 88 0.36 2.72 -23.72
N TYR A 89 0.81 3.07 -22.52
CA TYR A 89 1.77 4.15 -22.32
C TYR A 89 3.08 3.87 -23.08
N ASN A 90 3.63 2.66 -22.91
CA ASN A 90 4.85 2.27 -23.61
C ASN A 90 4.66 2.20 -25.13
N LEU A 91 3.48 1.77 -25.59
CA LEU A 91 3.12 1.80 -26.99
C LEU A 91 3.02 3.24 -27.52
N ALA A 92 2.45 4.18 -26.76
CA ALA A 92 2.40 5.59 -27.11
C ALA A 92 3.81 6.17 -27.34
N VAL A 93 4.72 5.93 -26.40
CA VAL A 93 6.13 6.32 -26.50
C VAL A 93 6.83 5.67 -27.71
N THR A 94 6.55 4.40 -27.97
CA THR A 94 7.11 3.67 -29.12
C THR A 94 6.61 4.24 -30.45
N LEU A 95 5.32 4.55 -30.56
CA LEU A 95 4.73 5.16 -31.75
C LEU A 95 5.27 6.56 -32.01
N ALA A 96 5.46 7.36 -30.96
CA ALA A 96 6.12 8.65 -31.06
C ALA A 96 7.55 8.51 -31.60
N SER A 97 8.29 7.51 -31.12
CA SER A 97 9.67 7.20 -31.58
C SER A 97 9.73 6.73 -33.04
N LEU A 98 8.64 6.16 -33.56
CA LEU A 98 8.45 5.79 -34.96
C LEU A 98 7.97 6.94 -35.85
N GLY A 99 7.83 8.17 -35.32
CA GLY A 99 7.33 9.32 -36.07
C GLY A 99 5.82 9.30 -36.31
N ARG A 100 5.05 8.60 -35.45
CA ARG A 100 3.59 8.50 -35.49
C ARG A 100 2.95 9.13 -34.23
N PRO A 101 3.13 10.45 -33.99
CA PRO A 101 2.72 11.09 -32.74
C PRO A 101 1.20 11.11 -32.53
N ASP A 102 0.38 11.24 -33.58
CA ASP A 102 -1.08 11.23 -33.44
C ASP A 102 -1.59 9.88 -32.94
N GLU A 103 -1.08 8.77 -33.50
CA GLU A 103 -1.39 7.42 -33.00
C GLU A 103 -0.84 7.19 -31.59
N GLY A 104 0.32 7.80 -31.28
CA GLY A 104 0.86 7.83 -29.93
C GLY A 104 -0.08 8.53 -28.95
N ALA A 105 -0.65 9.67 -29.34
CA ALA A 105 -1.60 10.42 -28.53
C ALA A 105 -2.89 9.63 -28.25
N GLU A 106 -3.40 8.87 -29.23
CA GLU A 106 -4.54 7.97 -29.03
C GLU A 106 -4.24 6.87 -28.00
N MET A 107 -3.06 6.24 -28.08
CA MET A 107 -2.65 5.23 -27.09
C MET A 107 -2.42 5.82 -25.70
N LEU A 108 -1.95 7.07 -25.62
CA LEU A 108 -1.82 7.80 -24.37
C LEU A 108 -3.19 8.09 -23.75
N ALA A 109 -4.17 8.50 -24.55
CA ALA A 109 -5.55 8.67 -24.09
C ALA A 109 -6.14 7.34 -23.59
N GLU A 110 -5.87 6.21 -24.26
CA GLU A 110 -6.26 4.90 -23.75
C GLU A 110 -5.55 4.53 -22.44
N ALA A 111 -4.28 4.89 -22.28
CA ALA A 111 -3.55 4.66 -21.03
C ALA A 111 -4.17 5.44 -19.88
N ILE A 112 -4.54 6.71 -20.10
CA ILE A 112 -5.22 7.57 -19.13
C ILE A 112 -6.56 6.94 -18.72
N GLY A 113 -7.37 6.50 -19.69
CA GLY A 113 -8.63 5.81 -19.43
C GLY A 113 -8.48 4.49 -18.64
N ARG A 114 -7.25 3.99 -18.46
CA ARG A 114 -6.90 2.76 -17.72
C ARG A 114 -6.07 3.03 -16.46
N GLY A 115 -6.01 4.28 -16.00
CA GLY A 115 -5.41 4.63 -14.71
C GLY A 115 -4.02 5.27 -14.79
N PHE A 116 -3.53 5.65 -15.98
CA PHE A 116 -2.39 6.57 -16.04
C PHE A 116 -2.82 7.97 -15.62
N LEU A 117 -2.52 8.33 -14.37
CA LEU A 117 -2.97 9.57 -13.73
C LEU A 117 -1.82 10.38 -13.11
N ASP A 118 -0.61 10.28 -13.68
CA ASP A 118 0.56 11.06 -13.27
C ASP A 118 0.78 12.23 -14.24
N ARG A 119 0.33 13.42 -13.82
CA ARG A 119 0.44 14.65 -14.61
C ARG A 119 1.89 15.07 -14.82
N ARG A 120 2.74 14.90 -13.81
CA ARG A 120 4.13 15.34 -13.87
C ARG A 120 4.93 14.43 -14.79
N GLN A 121 4.67 13.12 -14.77
CA GLN A 121 5.23 12.22 -15.77
C GLN A 121 4.74 12.59 -17.18
N LEU A 122 3.44 12.88 -17.35
CA LEU A 122 2.87 13.32 -18.65
C LEU A 122 3.59 14.57 -19.19
N GLU A 123 3.82 15.57 -18.35
CA GLU A 123 4.45 16.85 -18.71
C GLU A 123 5.98 16.78 -18.78
N GLY A 124 6.60 15.87 -18.02
CA GLY A 124 8.05 15.78 -17.84
C GLY A 124 8.77 14.71 -18.66
N ASP A 125 8.10 13.62 -19.08
CA ASP A 125 8.74 12.53 -19.82
C ASP A 125 9.26 13.00 -21.20
N PRO A 126 10.58 13.06 -21.46
CA PRO A 126 11.11 13.53 -22.72
C PRO A 126 10.64 12.71 -23.93
N SER A 127 10.30 11.45 -23.71
CA SER A 127 9.87 10.50 -24.75
C SER A 127 8.48 10.83 -25.31
N LEU A 128 7.69 11.61 -24.58
CA LEU A 128 6.41 12.14 -25.04
C LEU A 128 6.54 13.43 -25.86
N GLY A 129 7.76 13.95 -26.07
CA GLY A 129 7.98 15.25 -26.72
C GLY A 129 7.21 15.46 -28.02
N ALA A 130 7.20 14.46 -28.92
CA ALA A 130 6.48 14.54 -30.19
C ALA A 130 4.94 14.47 -30.03
N ILE A 131 4.44 13.84 -28.95
CA ILE A 131 3.01 13.77 -28.64
C ILE A 131 2.51 15.12 -28.09
N ARG A 132 3.37 15.90 -27.42
CA ARG A 132 2.98 17.19 -26.82
C ARG A 132 2.47 18.22 -27.82
N ASP A 133 2.91 18.11 -29.07
CA ASP A 133 2.50 19.01 -30.16
C ASP A 133 1.14 18.64 -30.77
N THR A 134 0.50 17.55 -30.32
CA THR A 134 -0.80 17.10 -30.83
C THR A 134 -1.98 17.83 -30.18
N GLU A 135 -3.07 18.01 -30.94
CA GLU A 135 -4.32 18.62 -30.43
C GLU A 135 -4.90 17.80 -29.27
N LEU A 136 -4.84 16.47 -29.37
CA LEU A 136 -5.31 15.54 -28.33
C LEU A 136 -4.53 15.71 -27.01
N TYR A 137 -3.21 15.91 -27.06
CA TYR A 137 -2.44 16.17 -25.84
C TYR A 137 -2.85 17.48 -25.16
N ALA A 138 -3.04 18.55 -25.93
CA ALA A 138 -3.52 19.82 -25.40
C ALA A 138 -4.90 19.65 -24.71
N GLU A 139 -5.83 18.94 -25.35
CA GLU A 139 -7.14 18.65 -24.77
C GLU A 139 -7.06 17.83 -23.45
N ILE A 140 -6.14 16.86 -23.38
CA ILE A 140 -5.90 16.06 -22.16
C ILE A 140 -5.44 16.97 -21.02
N VAL A 141 -4.42 17.78 -21.25
CA VAL A 141 -3.84 18.65 -20.21
C VAL A 141 -4.84 19.71 -19.76
N GLU A 142 -5.58 20.31 -20.69
CA GLU A 142 -6.63 21.30 -20.38
C GLU A 142 -7.79 20.73 -19.55
N ASN A 143 -8.04 19.42 -19.62
CA ASN A 143 -9.16 18.75 -18.91
C ASN A 143 -8.70 17.80 -17.81
N TRP A 144 -7.45 17.91 -17.34
CA TRP A 144 -6.85 16.96 -16.40
C TRP A 144 -7.68 16.73 -15.12
N ASP A 145 -8.17 17.80 -14.49
CA ASP A 145 -8.96 17.68 -13.25
C ASP A 145 -10.27 16.91 -13.47
N ARG A 146 -10.92 17.12 -14.64
CA ARG A 146 -12.12 16.37 -15.02
C ARG A 146 -11.82 14.91 -15.30
N ILE A 147 -10.64 14.60 -15.83
CA ILE A 147 -10.18 13.23 -16.08
C ILE A 147 -10.02 12.49 -14.75
N ILE A 148 -9.39 13.10 -13.76
CA ILE A 148 -9.22 12.51 -12.42
C ILE A 148 -10.58 12.21 -11.79
N GLU A 149 -11.50 13.18 -11.83
CA GLU A 149 -12.84 13.00 -11.25
C GLU A 149 -13.65 11.91 -11.98
N ALA A 150 -13.66 11.92 -13.32
CA ALA A 150 -14.35 10.91 -14.11
C ALA A 150 -13.77 9.49 -13.87
N HIS A 151 -12.45 9.38 -13.68
CA HIS A 151 -11.83 8.11 -13.30
C HIS A 151 -12.28 7.66 -11.90
N ALA A 152 -12.33 8.57 -10.92
CA ALA A 152 -12.80 8.29 -9.57
C ALA A 152 -14.26 7.79 -9.58
N GLU A 153 -15.15 8.45 -10.31
CA GLU A 153 -16.55 8.00 -10.50
C GLU A 153 -16.62 6.60 -11.14
N GLY A 154 -15.80 6.34 -12.17
CA GLY A 154 -15.71 5.05 -12.83
C GLY A 154 -15.26 3.93 -11.88
N VAL A 155 -14.24 4.20 -11.06
CA VAL A 155 -13.77 3.29 -10.00
C VAL A 155 -14.87 3.02 -8.98
N GLU A 156 -15.56 4.05 -8.50
CA GLU A 156 -16.65 3.88 -7.54
C GLU A 156 -17.77 2.99 -8.09
N GLN A 157 -18.20 3.27 -9.32
CA GLN A 157 -19.20 2.46 -10.00
C GLN A 157 -18.73 1.01 -10.18
N HIS A 158 -17.46 0.80 -10.56
CA HIS A 158 -16.89 -0.53 -10.70
C HIS A 158 -16.92 -1.28 -9.36
N LEU A 159 -16.46 -0.66 -8.27
CA LEU A 159 -16.47 -1.26 -6.93
C LEU A 159 -17.90 -1.60 -6.50
N ARG A 160 -18.87 -0.70 -6.71
CA ARG A 160 -20.29 -0.93 -6.40
C ARG A 160 -20.90 -2.07 -7.19
N ARG A 161 -20.45 -2.33 -8.43
CA ARG A 161 -20.91 -3.45 -9.27
C ARG A 161 -20.22 -4.76 -8.90
N LYS A 162 -18.91 -4.74 -8.65
CA LYS A 162 -18.07 -5.91 -8.40
C LYS A 162 -18.31 -6.51 -7.01
N TYR A 163 -18.41 -5.67 -5.99
CA TYR A 163 -18.48 -6.11 -4.59
C TYR A 163 -19.91 -6.00 -4.05
N ARG A 164 -20.78 -6.97 -4.40
CA ARG A 164 -22.14 -7.14 -3.85
C ARG A 164 -22.55 -8.63 -3.88
N PRO A 165 -23.43 -9.09 -2.96
CA PRO A 165 -23.94 -8.41 -1.76
C PRO A 165 -22.94 -8.45 -0.58
N GLY A 166 -23.10 -7.56 0.41
CA GLY A 166 -22.35 -7.62 1.68
C GLY A 166 -21.18 -6.63 1.82
N TYR A 167 -20.90 -5.80 0.82
CA TYR A 167 -19.92 -4.73 0.94
C TYR A 167 -20.59 -3.35 1.04
N THR A 168 -19.95 -2.48 1.79
CA THR A 168 -20.21 -1.04 1.80
C THR A 168 -19.22 -0.35 0.86
N VAL A 169 -19.68 0.63 0.09
CA VAL A 169 -18.80 1.47 -0.74
C VAL A 169 -18.97 2.93 -0.35
N LYS A 170 -17.89 3.56 0.11
CA LYS A 170 -17.81 4.95 0.58
C LYS A 170 -16.66 5.66 -0.11
N ARG A 171 -16.87 6.92 -0.47
CA ARG A 171 -15.85 7.84 -0.98
C ARG A 171 -15.45 8.79 0.14
N ASP A 172 -14.16 9.09 0.20
CA ASP A 172 -13.57 10.06 1.12
C ASP A 172 -12.71 11.01 0.29
N ASP A 173 -13.20 12.24 0.11
CA ASP A 173 -12.56 13.24 -0.74
C ASP A 173 -11.31 13.84 -0.11
N ASP A 174 -11.24 13.94 1.23
CA ASP A 174 -10.06 14.51 1.90
C ASP A 174 -8.86 13.58 1.79
N LEU A 175 -9.08 12.26 2.01
CA LEU A 175 -8.03 11.26 1.81
C LEU A 175 -7.82 10.90 0.34
N ARG A 176 -8.77 11.30 -0.53
CA ARG A 176 -8.86 10.90 -1.94
C ARG A 176 -8.82 9.39 -2.11
N ILE A 177 -9.75 8.71 -1.43
CA ILE A 177 -9.90 7.26 -1.49
C ILE A 177 -11.36 6.85 -1.74
N ILE A 178 -11.54 5.67 -2.33
CA ILE A 178 -12.84 5.03 -2.51
C ILE A 178 -12.75 3.63 -1.92
N ILE A 179 -13.38 3.43 -0.77
CA ILE A 179 -13.32 2.18 0.00
C ILE A 179 -14.49 1.28 -0.38
N ALA A 180 -14.19 0.03 -0.73
CA ALA A 180 -15.13 -1.09 -0.73
C ALA A 180 -14.78 -2.04 0.41
N SER A 181 -15.65 -2.12 1.42
CA SER A 181 -15.39 -2.90 2.64
C SER A 181 -16.47 -3.95 2.91
N ALA A 182 -16.04 -5.20 3.09
CA ALA A 182 -16.84 -6.30 3.62
C ALA A 182 -16.86 -6.35 5.15
N PHE A 183 -16.02 -5.54 5.79
CA PHE A 183 -15.97 -5.47 7.25
C PHE A 183 -17.20 -4.76 7.79
N HIS A 184 -17.42 -4.92 9.10
CA HIS A 184 -18.49 -4.28 9.81
C HIS A 184 -18.43 -2.76 9.63
N PRO A 185 -19.57 -2.06 9.50
CA PRO A 185 -19.58 -0.61 9.28
C PRO A 185 -18.81 0.18 10.35
N ILE A 186 -18.93 -0.21 11.64
CA ILE A 186 -18.17 0.41 12.74
C ILE A 186 -16.66 0.25 12.53
N ALA A 187 -16.20 -0.96 12.18
CA ALA A 187 -14.79 -1.23 11.95
C ALA A 187 -14.25 -0.46 10.73
N THR A 188 -15.06 -0.34 9.69
CA THR A 188 -14.73 0.44 8.49
C THR A 188 -14.58 1.92 8.81
N GLU A 189 -15.51 2.50 9.58
CA GLU A 189 -15.41 3.92 9.96
C GLU A 189 -14.19 4.17 10.85
N GLN A 190 -13.94 3.31 11.83
CA GLN A 190 -12.75 3.36 12.69
C GLN A 190 -11.44 3.25 11.91
N ALA A 191 -11.42 2.47 10.83
CA ALA A 191 -10.27 2.37 9.95
C ALA A 191 -10.05 3.67 9.17
N VAL A 192 -11.11 4.28 8.62
CA VAL A 192 -11.04 5.57 7.90
C VAL A 192 -10.55 6.70 8.80
N GLU A 193 -11.12 6.81 10.01
CA GLU A 193 -10.69 7.84 10.98
C GLU A 193 -9.22 7.69 11.37
N GLU A 194 -8.73 6.45 11.49
CA GLU A 194 -7.33 6.18 11.75
C GLU A 194 -6.44 6.54 10.55
N MET A 195 -6.88 6.24 9.32
CA MET A 195 -6.14 6.66 8.12
C MET A 195 -6.05 8.19 8.00
N ARG A 196 -7.08 8.92 8.42
CA ARG A 196 -7.05 10.40 8.51
C ARG A 196 -5.97 10.88 9.48
N ARG A 197 -5.97 10.35 10.71
CA ARG A 197 -4.93 10.69 11.71
C ARG A 197 -3.53 10.31 11.23
N LEU A 198 -3.40 9.15 10.58
CA LEU A 198 -2.13 8.67 10.05
C LEU A 198 -1.64 9.52 8.87
N ALA A 199 -2.54 9.96 8.00
CA ALA A 199 -2.21 10.91 6.93
C ALA A 199 -1.77 12.26 7.50
N ASP A 200 -2.52 12.82 8.45
CA ASP A 200 -2.18 14.09 9.11
C ASP A 200 -0.79 14.02 9.77
N TRP A 201 -0.51 12.92 10.48
CA TRP A 201 0.81 12.68 11.07
C TRP A 201 1.89 12.51 10.00
N GLY A 202 1.64 11.71 8.96
CA GLY A 202 2.60 11.44 7.90
C GLY A 202 3.00 12.70 7.12
N VAL A 203 2.02 13.54 6.77
CA VAL A 203 2.24 14.82 6.08
C VAL A 203 2.99 15.80 6.98
N ARG A 204 2.64 15.88 8.27
CA ARG A 204 3.30 16.80 9.21
C ARG A 204 4.74 16.40 9.52
N GLU A 205 4.98 15.11 9.77
CA GLU A 205 6.25 14.62 10.30
C GLU A 205 7.24 14.17 9.22
N ILE A 206 6.76 13.77 8.04
CA ILE A 206 7.60 13.15 6.99
C ILE A 206 7.38 13.82 5.64
N PHE A 207 6.18 13.70 5.08
CA PHE A 207 5.85 14.09 3.71
C PHE A 207 5.37 15.55 3.63
N THR A 208 6.22 16.49 4.04
CA THR A 208 5.86 17.93 4.06
C THR A 208 5.55 18.50 2.67
N ASP A 209 6.04 17.86 1.61
CA ASP A 209 5.71 18.13 0.21
C ASP A 209 4.25 17.78 -0.16
N LEU A 210 3.53 17.07 0.72
CA LEU A 210 2.12 16.75 0.59
C LEU A 210 1.20 17.71 1.37
N ALA A 211 1.74 18.75 2.01
CA ALA A 211 0.94 19.70 2.79
C ALA A 211 -0.03 20.52 1.92
N GLU A 212 0.31 20.71 0.65
CA GLU A 212 -0.56 21.35 -0.34
C GLU A 212 -1.33 20.30 -1.16
N ASP A 213 -2.59 20.58 -1.49
CA ASP A 213 -3.38 19.74 -2.38
C ASP A 213 -2.90 19.92 -3.84
N ASP A 214 -2.45 18.83 -4.47
CA ASP A 214 -2.01 18.78 -5.88
C ASP A 214 -2.99 17.95 -6.73
N ASN A 215 -4.24 17.80 -6.27
CA ASN A 215 -5.29 17.03 -6.93
C ASN A 215 -4.90 15.56 -7.19
N ASP A 216 -4.27 14.90 -6.20
CA ASP A 216 -3.76 13.53 -6.37
C ASP A 216 -4.83 12.54 -6.88
N PRO A 217 -4.49 11.47 -7.61
CA PRO A 217 -5.49 10.48 -8.02
C PRO A 217 -6.19 9.78 -6.84
N PHE A 218 -7.47 9.46 -7.02
CA PHE A 218 -8.20 8.64 -6.05
C PHE A 218 -7.65 7.21 -6.00
N VAL A 219 -7.46 6.68 -4.79
CA VAL A 219 -7.05 5.29 -4.58
C VAL A 219 -8.26 4.42 -4.24
N ALA A 220 -8.42 3.32 -4.98
CA ALA A 220 -9.37 2.27 -4.66
C ALA A 220 -8.85 1.44 -3.48
N VAL A 221 -9.56 1.47 -2.35
CA VAL A 221 -9.23 0.68 -1.17
C VAL A 221 -10.22 -0.47 -1.06
N VAL A 222 -9.73 -1.71 -0.95
CA VAL A 222 -10.57 -2.89 -0.78
C VAL A 222 -10.22 -3.57 0.53
N LEU A 223 -11.22 -3.71 1.39
CA LEU A 223 -11.19 -4.50 2.62
C LEU A 223 -12.11 -5.72 2.40
N PRO A 224 -11.60 -6.81 1.79
CA PRO A 224 -12.42 -7.90 1.30
C PRO A 224 -12.74 -8.94 2.38
N THR A 225 -13.69 -9.83 2.07
CA THR A 225 -13.83 -11.09 2.81
C THR A 225 -12.57 -11.95 2.65
N GLU A 226 -12.31 -12.88 3.57
CA GLU A 226 -11.17 -13.82 3.43
C GLU A 226 -11.18 -14.57 2.09
N ARG A 227 -12.38 -14.94 1.61
CA ARG A 227 -12.55 -15.63 0.33
C ARG A 227 -12.13 -14.75 -0.84
N ASP A 228 -12.62 -13.51 -0.87
CA ASP A 228 -12.32 -12.58 -1.96
C ASP A 228 -10.84 -12.16 -1.93
N PHE A 229 -10.25 -12.05 -0.73
CA PHE A 229 -8.83 -11.86 -0.54
C PHE A 229 -8.02 -13.01 -1.14
N ALA A 230 -8.38 -14.26 -0.84
CA ALA A 230 -7.68 -15.44 -1.36
C ALA A 230 -7.77 -15.53 -2.89
N ILE A 231 -8.91 -15.17 -3.48
CA ILE A 231 -9.07 -15.09 -4.94
C ILE A 231 -8.12 -14.04 -5.52
N TRP A 232 -8.12 -12.82 -4.95
CA TRP A 232 -7.24 -11.73 -5.38
C TRP A 232 -5.76 -12.10 -5.24
N ALA A 233 -5.36 -12.65 -4.09
CA ALA A 233 -3.97 -13.01 -3.81
C ALA A 233 -3.48 -14.11 -4.78
N MET A 234 -4.31 -15.11 -5.07
CA MET A 234 -4.00 -16.15 -6.04
C MET A 234 -3.89 -15.61 -7.47
N GLU A 235 -4.76 -14.69 -7.87
CA GLU A 235 -4.68 -14.04 -9.18
C GLU A 235 -3.38 -13.22 -9.34
N ARG A 236 -3.01 -12.49 -8.28
CA ARG A 236 -1.88 -11.55 -8.32
C ARG A 236 -0.54 -12.23 -8.14
N TYR A 237 -0.44 -13.12 -7.16
CA TYR A 237 0.83 -13.69 -6.69
C TYR A 237 0.94 -15.20 -6.89
N GLY A 238 -0.13 -15.84 -7.39
CA GLY A 238 -0.16 -17.27 -7.65
C GLY A 238 -0.53 -18.12 -6.43
N PRO A 239 -0.61 -19.46 -6.59
CA PRO A 239 -1.11 -20.35 -5.55
C PRO A 239 -0.28 -20.37 -4.26
N GLN A 240 1.01 -20.02 -4.32
CA GLN A 240 1.89 -20.03 -3.15
C GLN A 240 1.53 -18.94 -2.13
N ALA A 241 0.97 -17.81 -2.58
CA ALA A 241 0.59 -16.69 -1.72
C ALA A 241 -0.57 -17.00 -0.76
N VAL A 242 -1.34 -18.05 -1.05
CA VAL A 242 -2.47 -18.52 -0.21
C VAL A 242 -2.15 -19.81 0.56
N ALA A 243 -1.06 -20.50 0.23
CA ALA A 243 -0.77 -21.84 0.74
C ALA A 243 0.23 -21.89 1.92
N GLY A 244 0.93 -20.79 2.25
CA GLY A 244 1.99 -20.78 3.27
C GLY A 244 1.73 -19.85 4.45
N GLU A 245 1.82 -20.36 5.69
CA GLU A 245 1.75 -19.55 6.93
C GLU A 245 2.89 -18.52 7.04
N PHE A 246 4.06 -18.79 6.44
CA PHE A 246 5.27 -17.96 6.54
C PHE A 246 5.47 -16.97 5.37
N GLN A 247 4.60 -17.01 4.35
CA GLN A 247 4.67 -16.14 3.16
C GLN A 247 3.30 -15.58 2.76
N ARG A 248 2.31 -15.61 3.67
CA ARG A 248 0.99 -15.07 3.39
C ARG A 248 1.11 -13.54 3.27
N ILE A 249 0.78 -13.03 2.09
CA ILE A 249 0.68 -11.59 1.85
C ILE A 249 -0.54 -11.10 2.61
N GLY A 250 -0.35 -10.11 3.49
CA GLY A 250 -1.46 -9.51 4.25
C GLY A 250 -2.24 -8.49 3.43
N GLY A 251 -1.55 -7.81 2.52
CA GLY A 251 -2.11 -6.75 1.69
C GLY A 251 -1.11 -6.33 0.63
N ALA A 252 -1.53 -5.42 -0.25
CA ALA A 252 -0.64 -4.73 -1.16
C ALA A 252 -1.28 -3.45 -1.70
N TYR A 253 -0.46 -2.41 -1.82
CA TYR A 253 -0.69 -1.26 -2.66
C TYR A 253 -0.02 -1.43 -4.02
N SER A 254 -0.74 -1.05 -5.07
CA SER A 254 -0.27 -1.02 -6.45
C SER A 254 -0.42 0.40 -6.98
N ASN A 255 0.70 1.12 -7.15
CA ASN A 255 0.67 2.50 -7.64
C ASN A 255 0.13 2.59 -9.06
N ASP A 256 0.42 1.60 -9.92
CA ASP A 256 -0.09 1.57 -11.29
C ASP A 256 -1.61 1.33 -11.36
N GLU A 257 -2.17 0.59 -10.39
CA GLU A 257 -3.62 0.34 -10.35
C GLU A 257 -4.35 1.36 -9.48
N LYS A 258 -3.60 2.27 -8.82
CA LYS A 258 -4.07 3.11 -7.71
C LYS A 258 -4.99 2.33 -6.77
N LYS A 259 -4.51 1.16 -6.34
CA LYS A 259 -5.32 0.18 -5.61
C LYS A 259 -4.60 -0.39 -4.39
N LEU A 260 -5.27 -0.33 -3.25
CA LEU A 260 -4.89 -0.94 -2.00
C LEU A 260 -5.84 -2.09 -1.69
N VAL A 261 -5.31 -3.29 -1.40
CA VAL A 261 -6.10 -4.40 -0.84
C VAL A 261 -5.47 -4.82 0.48
N SER A 262 -6.24 -4.90 1.56
CA SER A 262 -5.76 -5.33 2.89
C SER A 262 -6.70 -6.33 3.51
N MET A 263 -6.16 -7.41 4.09
CA MET A 263 -6.94 -8.44 4.80
C MET A 263 -7.35 -8.03 6.22
N ASP A 264 -6.82 -6.91 6.74
CA ASP A 264 -7.11 -6.39 8.07
C ASP A 264 -7.27 -4.87 8.06
N ILE A 265 -7.65 -4.29 9.20
CA ILE A 265 -7.64 -2.84 9.48
C ILE A 265 -6.49 -2.42 10.41
N GLY A 266 -5.51 -3.31 10.62
CA GLY A 266 -4.41 -3.16 11.56
C GLY A 266 -3.09 -2.89 10.86
N SER A 267 -2.04 -3.62 11.28
CA SER A 267 -0.67 -3.39 10.82
C SER A 267 -0.54 -3.38 9.29
N THR A 268 -1.20 -4.32 8.61
CA THR A 268 -1.13 -4.43 7.15
C THR A 268 -1.78 -3.21 6.50
N PHE A 269 -2.97 -2.83 6.96
CA PHE A 269 -3.67 -1.70 6.37
C PHE A 269 -2.88 -0.39 6.51
N ARG A 270 -2.30 -0.14 7.68
CA ARG A 270 -1.43 1.02 7.92
C ARG A 270 -0.23 1.01 6.98
N HIS A 271 0.44 -0.14 6.83
CA HIS A 271 1.60 -0.30 5.96
C HIS A 271 1.26 0.08 4.51
N GLU A 272 0.21 -0.54 3.96
CA GLU A 272 -0.18 -0.31 2.57
C GLU A 272 -0.75 1.09 2.33
N PHE A 273 -1.41 1.68 3.33
CA PHE A 273 -1.86 3.07 3.24
C PHE A 273 -0.68 4.05 3.28
N PHE A 274 0.35 3.76 4.06
CA PHE A 274 1.54 4.61 4.07
C PHE A 274 2.30 4.57 2.73
N HIS A 275 2.24 3.44 2.01
CA HIS A 275 2.69 3.39 0.63
C HIS A 275 1.93 4.36 -0.28
N VAL A 276 0.63 4.60 -0.05
CA VAL A 276 -0.14 5.60 -0.82
C VAL A 276 0.48 6.98 -0.65
N LEU A 277 0.72 7.40 0.60
CA LEU A 277 1.33 8.71 0.90
C LEU A 277 2.73 8.81 0.30
N HIS A 278 3.55 7.78 0.50
CA HIS A 278 4.91 7.77 -0.04
C HIS A 278 4.94 7.83 -1.56
N TRP A 279 4.03 7.13 -2.24
CA TRP A 279 3.93 7.20 -3.70
C TRP A 279 3.41 8.53 -4.21
N ARG A 280 2.50 9.21 -3.48
CA ARG A 280 2.11 10.59 -3.81
C ARG A 280 3.32 11.51 -3.79
N SER A 281 4.14 11.41 -2.74
CA SER A 281 5.38 12.20 -2.66
C SER A 281 6.35 11.87 -3.81
N ASN A 282 6.58 10.57 -4.07
CA ASN A 282 7.44 10.12 -5.16
C ASN A 282 6.98 10.61 -6.54
N ASP A 283 5.68 10.52 -6.83
CA ASP A 283 5.11 10.93 -8.12
C ASP A 283 5.15 12.46 -8.27
N ARG A 284 4.86 13.23 -7.20
CA ARG A 284 5.04 14.69 -7.20
C ARG A 284 6.51 15.08 -7.43
N LEU A 285 7.45 14.39 -6.81
CA LEU A 285 8.88 14.71 -6.94
C LEU A 285 9.52 14.14 -8.21
N GLY A 286 8.84 13.24 -8.93
CA GLY A 286 9.45 12.48 -10.03
C GLY A 286 10.57 11.53 -9.56
N GLN A 287 10.51 11.08 -8.31
CA GLN A 287 11.55 10.28 -7.67
C GLN A 287 11.15 8.81 -7.53
N ARG A 288 12.14 7.92 -7.39
CA ARG A 288 11.94 6.48 -7.17
C ARG A 288 12.88 6.01 -6.06
N HIS A 289 12.42 6.18 -4.83
CA HIS A 289 13.20 5.90 -3.62
C HIS A 289 13.62 4.42 -3.52
N PRO A 290 14.76 4.09 -2.91
CA PRO A 290 15.20 2.71 -2.75
C PRO A 290 14.28 1.92 -1.80
N VAL A 291 14.25 0.60 -1.98
CA VAL A 291 13.32 -0.30 -1.26
C VAL A 291 13.40 -0.17 0.26
N TRP A 292 14.58 0.07 0.82
CA TRP A 292 14.73 0.17 2.27
C TRP A 292 14.02 1.41 2.85
N ILE A 293 13.98 2.53 2.11
CA ILE A 293 13.21 3.72 2.49
C ILE A 293 11.72 3.44 2.35
N GLN A 294 11.30 2.87 1.21
CA GLN A 294 9.88 2.54 0.96
C GLN A 294 9.32 1.64 2.06
N GLU A 295 9.92 0.47 2.27
CA GLU A 295 9.44 -0.53 3.22
C GLU A 295 9.71 -0.10 4.67
N GLY A 296 10.78 0.65 4.92
CA GLY A 296 11.14 1.13 6.26
C GLY A 296 10.17 2.19 6.78
N LEU A 297 9.78 3.16 5.96
CA LEU A 297 8.76 4.16 6.30
C LEU A 297 7.39 3.50 6.50
N CYS A 298 7.00 2.57 5.62
CA CYS A 298 5.70 1.91 5.74
C CYS A 298 5.62 0.95 6.93
N SER A 299 6.71 0.25 7.25
CA SER A 299 6.77 -0.60 8.44
C SER A 299 6.92 0.16 9.75
N LEU A 300 7.33 1.44 9.72
CA LEU A 300 7.39 2.30 10.91
C LEU A 300 6.02 2.41 11.58
N VAL A 301 4.97 2.58 10.76
CA VAL A 301 3.60 2.85 11.20
C VAL A 301 2.75 1.59 11.41
N GLU A 302 3.30 0.39 11.18
CA GLU A 302 2.61 -0.88 11.49
C GLU A 302 2.21 -0.95 12.97
N ASP A 303 3.10 -0.50 13.86
CA ASP A 303 2.91 -0.48 15.30
C ASP A 303 3.06 0.94 15.82
N ILE A 304 1.94 1.50 16.27
CA ILE A 304 1.83 2.85 16.83
C ILE A 304 1.08 2.83 18.16
N ASP A 305 1.37 3.82 19.00
CA ASP A 305 0.54 4.17 20.14
C ASP A 305 -0.14 5.53 19.87
N GLU A 306 -1.40 5.64 20.27
CA GLU A 306 -2.17 6.88 20.17
C GLU A 306 -2.19 7.56 21.54
N GLY A 307 -1.54 8.73 21.63
CA GLY A 307 -1.55 9.58 22.82
C GLY A 307 -2.76 10.51 22.87
N PRO A 308 -2.88 11.34 23.94
CA PRO A 308 -3.91 12.36 24.06
C PRO A 308 -3.97 13.26 22.81
N GLY A 309 -5.18 13.56 22.33
CA GLY A 309 -5.38 14.38 21.12
C GLY A 309 -5.08 13.66 19.80
N GLY A 310 -4.94 12.32 19.81
CA GLY A 310 -4.69 11.54 18.59
C GLY A 310 -3.23 11.57 18.13
N MET A 311 -2.30 11.90 19.04
CA MET A 311 -0.87 11.95 18.72
C MET A 311 -0.34 10.54 18.45
N ILE A 312 0.02 10.27 17.19
CA ILE A 312 0.60 9.00 16.77
C ILE A 312 2.08 8.95 17.15
N THR A 313 2.48 7.86 17.80
CA THR A 313 3.88 7.58 18.15
C THR A 313 4.26 6.17 17.68
N PRO A 314 5.12 6.02 16.65
CA PRO A 314 5.74 4.74 16.32
C PRO A 314 6.45 4.12 17.53
N THR A 315 6.26 2.83 17.76
CA THR A 315 6.67 2.15 19.00
C THR A 315 7.42 0.84 18.72
N PRO A 316 8.26 0.29 19.62
CA PRO A 316 8.88 -1.02 19.42
C PRO A 316 7.85 -2.13 19.18
N SER A 317 8.21 -3.15 18.38
CA SER A 317 7.32 -4.27 18.08
C SER A 317 8.03 -5.62 18.00
N TRP A 318 7.30 -6.67 17.63
CA TRP A 318 7.88 -8.00 17.37
C TRP A 318 9.03 -7.96 16.35
N ARG A 319 9.04 -6.97 15.43
CA ARG A 319 10.18 -6.72 14.52
C ARG A 319 11.43 -6.27 15.28
N THR A 320 11.29 -5.50 16.35
CA THR A 320 12.41 -5.15 17.24
C THR A 320 13.06 -6.40 17.81
N ASN A 321 12.25 -7.38 18.24
CA ASN A 321 12.77 -8.65 18.76
C ASN A 321 13.57 -9.43 17.70
N ILE A 322 13.16 -9.38 16.42
CA ILE A 322 13.91 -10.01 15.31
C ILE A 322 15.33 -9.44 15.24
N LEU A 323 15.48 -8.11 15.27
CA LEU A 323 16.79 -7.51 15.22
C LEU A 323 17.63 -7.76 16.46
N LYS A 324 17.04 -7.70 17.66
CA LYS A 324 17.77 -7.98 18.91
C LYS A 324 18.34 -9.41 18.92
N ARG A 325 17.57 -10.38 18.43
CA ARG A 325 18.05 -11.77 18.23
C ARG A 325 19.18 -11.85 17.22
N ARG A 326 19.03 -11.18 16.06
CA ARG A 326 20.05 -11.20 15.00
C ARG A 326 21.35 -10.51 15.42
N LEU A 327 21.25 -9.37 16.10
CA LEU A 327 22.37 -8.62 16.68
C LEU A 327 23.18 -9.49 17.64
N SER A 328 22.51 -10.29 18.47
CA SER A 328 23.15 -11.21 19.43
C SER A 328 23.79 -12.44 18.76
N ALA A 329 23.26 -12.91 17.62
CA ALA A 329 23.67 -14.17 17.01
C ALA A 329 24.76 -14.03 15.92
N ALA A 330 24.60 -13.08 15.01
CA ALA A 330 25.40 -13.01 13.78
C ALA A 330 25.82 -11.58 13.40
N GLY A 331 25.47 -10.59 14.22
CA GLY A 331 25.60 -9.18 13.85
C GLY A 331 24.51 -8.72 12.87
N LEU A 332 24.38 -7.41 12.72
CA LEU A 332 23.51 -6.78 11.73
C LEU A 332 24.36 -6.22 10.59
N PRO A 333 23.85 -6.24 9.34
CA PRO A 333 24.42 -5.40 8.29
C PRO A 333 24.55 -3.95 8.77
N THR A 334 25.46 -3.18 8.18
CA THR A 334 25.51 -1.74 8.40
C THR A 334 24.29 -1.06 7.77
N ILE A 335 24.03 0.19 8.18
CA ILE A 335 23.00 1.02 7.55
C ILE A 335 23.31 1.19 6.06
N ALA A 336 24.57 1.46 5.71
CA ALA A 336 25.02 1.57 4.32
C ALA A 336 24.85 0.28 3.52
N GLU A 337 25.11 -0.90 4.10
CA GLU A 337 24.89 -2.19 3.45
C GLU A 337 23.40 -2.45 3.19
N LEU A 338 22.52 -2.08 4.11
CA LEU A 338 21.07 -2.17 3.91
C LEU A 338 20.60 -1.18 2.84
N ALA A 339 21.11 0.06 2.88
CA ALA A 339 20.71 1.13 1.98
C ALA A 339 21.04 0.83 0.51
N ASN A 340 22.16 0.14 0.29
CA ASN A 340 22.62 -0.28 -1.04
C ASN A 340 22.16 -1.70 -1.43
N MET A 341 21.30 -2.34 -0.62
CA MET A 341 20.83 -3.70 -0.91
C MET A 341 19.90 -3.71 -2.13
N PRO A 342 20.18 -4.53 -3.17
CA PRO A 342 19.29 -4.64 -4.32
C PRO A 342 17.90 -5.14 -3.90
N ARG A 343 16.84 -4.61 -4.54
CA ARG A 343 15.44 -4.98 -4.24
C ARG A 343 15.22 -6.50 -4.18
N GLN A 344 15.76 -7.25 -5.15
CA GLN A 344 15.64 -8.71 -5.19
C GLN A 344 16.25 -9.40 -3.95
N HIS A 345 17.35 -8.88 -3.41
CA HIS A 345 17.94 -9.41 -2.18
C HIS A 345 17.15 -8.97 -0.94
N PHE A 346 16.68 -7.73 -0.91
CA PHE A 346 15.89 -7.20 0.19
C PHE A 346 14.60 -8.01 0.41
N THR A 347 13.88 -8.32 -0.67
CA THR A 347 12.62 -9.07 -0.62
C THR A 347 12.82 -10.58 -0.67
N GLY A 348 13.93 -11.07 -1.24
CA GLY A 348 14.17 -12.51 -1.41
C GLY A 348 14.95 -13.18 -0.27
N ARG A 349 15.88 -12.49 0.39
CA ARG A 349 16.78 -13.10 1.39
C ARG A 349 16.53 -12.54 2.78
N ALA A 350 15.94 -13.37 3.65
CA ALA A 350 15.56 -13.01 5.02
C ALA A 350 14.70 -11.72 5.09
N PRO A 351 13.60 -11.62 4.30
CA PRO A 351 12.82 -10.38 4.16
C PRO A 351 12.34 -9.84 5.50
N LEU A 352 11.78 -10.68 6.38
CA LEU A 352 11.31 -10.24 7.70
C LEU A 352 12.39 -9.48 8.50
N ALA A 353 13.65 -9.90 8.39
CA ALA A 353 14.76 -9.25 9.08
C ALA A 353 15.23 -7.97 8.38
N ASN A 354 15.12 -7.87 7.05
CA ASN A 354 15.45 -6.64 6.31
C ASN A 354 14.41 -5.54 6.57
N TYR A 355 13.13 -5.90 6.57
CA TYR A 355 12.04 -5.00 6.96
C TYR A 355 12.21 -4.54 8.40
N ALA A 356 12.48 -5.47 9.33
CA ALA A 356 12.77 -5.13 10.72
C ALA A 356 13.96 -4.17 10.83
N HIS A 357 15.00 -4.34 10.01
CA HIS A 357 16.19 -3.49 10.01
C HIS A 357 15.87 -2.08 9.53
N ALA A 358 15.21 -1.95 8.38
CA ALA A 358 14.79 -0.67 7.83
C ALA A 358 13.87 0.07 8.81
N ARG A 359 12.85 -0.61 9.34
CA ARG A 359 11.95 -0.07 10.36
C ARG A 359 12.69 0.50 11.56
N ALA A 360 13.65 -0.24 12.11
CA ALA A 360 14.37 0.18 13.30
C ALA A 360 15.22 1.43 13.05
N ILE A 361 15.77 1.60 11.85
CA ILE A 361 16.51 2.81 11.46
C ILE A 361 15.56 4.02 11.47
N PHE A 362 14.35 3.90 10.91
CA PHE A 362 13.37 4.99 10.93
C PHE A 362 12.82 5.27 12.33
N LEU A 363 12.65 4.25 13.16
CA LEU A 363 12.29 4.43 14.56
C LEU A 363 13.41 5.15 15.34
N TYR A 364 14.67 4.81 15.06
CA TYR A 364 15.84 5.48 15.65
C TYR A 364 15.91 6.98 15.27
N LEU A 365 15.62 7.31 14.01
CA LEU A 365 15.51 8.69 13.54
C LEU A 365 14.32 9.41 14.19
N HIS A 366 13.18 8.74 14.32
CA HIS A 366 11.99 9.27 14.97
C HIS A 366 12.27 9.66 16.43
N GLU A 367 12.86 8.76 17.23
CA GLU A 367 13.18 9.03 18.64
C GLU A 367 14.21 10.16 18.85
N ARG A 368 14.95 10.53 17.79
CA ARG A 368 15.90 11.65 17.79
C ARG A 368 15.31 12.96 17.29
N GLY A 369 14.05 12.97 16.89
CA GLY A 369 13.45 14.11 16.19
C GLY A 369 14.08 14.38 14.82
N ALA A 370 14.77 13.38 14.24
CA ALA A 370 15.52 13.50 13.01
C ALA A 370 14.74 13.00 11.78
N LEU A 371 13.59 12.33 11.96
CA LEU A 371 12.88 11.67 10.86
C LEU A 371 12.43 12.64 9.75
N GLY A 372 11.75 13.73 10.10
CA GLY A 372 11.30 14.73 9.12
C GLY A 372 12.45 15.47 8.46
N ALA A 373 13.47 15.84 9.23
CA ALA A 373 14.68 16.47 8.70
C ALA A 373 15.43 15.54 7.74
N PHE A 374 15.49 14.23 8.03
CA PHE A 374 16.04 13.22 7.14
C PHE A 374 15.27 13.19 5.81
N TYR A 375 13.94 13.10 5.85
CA TYR A 375 13.15 12.98 4.62
C TYR A 375 13.26 14.24 3.76
N ALA A 376 13.16 15.42 4.38
CA ALA A 376 13.32 16.71 3.69
C ALA A 376 14.70 16.85 3.03
N ASP A 377 15.79 16.56 3.77
CA ASP A 377 17.14 16.61 3.22
C ASP A 377 17.32 15.59 2.07
N TYR A 378 16.74 14.39 2.23
CA TYR A 378 16.83 13.32 1.24
C TYR A 378 16.13 13.66 -0.08
N ILE A 379 14.89 14.16 -0.04
CA ILE A 379 14.17 14.49 -1.27
C ILE A 379 14.81 15.67 -2.02
N ASP A 380 15.38 16.65 -1.30
CA ASP A 380 16.08 17.79 -1.90
C ASP A 380 17.39 17.39 -2.58
N ARG A 381 18.08 16.37 -2.05
CA ARG A 381 19.40 15.90 -2.51
C ARG A 381 19.36 14.51 -3.12
N TYR A 382 18.19 14.09 -3.59
CA TYR A 382 17.96 12.75 -4.10
C TYR A 382 18.96 12.33 -5.19
N ASP A 383 19.34 13.25 -6.08
CA ASP A 383 20.30 12.97 -7.15
C ASP A 383 21.77 12.97 -6.70
N GLU A 384 22.09 13.55 -5.53
CA GLU A 384 23.44 13.50 -4.94
C GLU A 384 23.71 12.15 -4.27
N ASP A 385 22.73 11.61 -3.54
CA ASP A 385 22.78 10.30 -2.91
C ASP A 385 21.41 9.62 -2.88
N ARG A 386 21.19 8.75 -3.86
CA ARG A 386 19.94 7.97 -3.96
C ARG A 386 19.76 6.97 -2.81
N SER A 387 20.82 6.61 -2.11
CA SER A 387 20.76 5.65 -1.00
C SER A 387 20.16 6.26 0.27
N GLY A 388 20.29 7.57 0.46
CA GLY A 388 19.88 8.31 1.66
C GLY A 388 20.88 8.25 2.83
N VAL A 389 22.02 7.60 2.66
CA VAL A 389 23.05 7.49 3.71
C VAL A 389 23.61 8.87 4.06
N ALA A 390 23.94 9.69 3.06
CA ALA A 390 24.50 11.01 3.28
C ALA A 390 23.50 11.94 3.98
N SER A 391 22.20 11.76 3.77
CA SER A 391 21.14 12.49 4.49
C SER A 391 21.08 12.10 5.97
N ILE A 392 21.29 10.82 6.29
CA ILE A 392 21.39 10.38 7.69
C ILE A 392 22.61 11.02 8.36
N GLU A 393 23.78 11.02 7.70
CA GLU A 393 25.01 11.62 8.23
C GLU A 393 24.84 13.12 8.51
N ARG A 394 24.25 13.86 7.55
CA ARG A 394 24.00 15.31 7.69
C ARG A 394 23.06 15.63 8.85
N VAL A 395 21.95 14.90 8.97
CA VAL A 395 20.93 15.21 9.97
C VAL A 395 21.34 14.78 11.38
N LEU A 396 22.16 13.74 11.50
CA LEU A 396 22.69 13.28 12.79
C LEU A 396 24.05 13.87 13.16
N ASP A 397 24.65 14.67 12.27
CA ASP A 397 25.95 15.32 12.44
C ASP A 397 27.07 14.33 12.87
N ALA A 398 27.14 13.20 12.18
CA ALA A 398 28.10 12.14 12.46
C ALA A 398 28.38 11.28 11.20
N ASP A 399 29.55 10.63 11.17
CA ASP A 399 29.86 9.64 10.12
C ASP A 399 28.99 8.38 10.27
N ILE A 400 28.75 7.70 9.15
CA ILE A 400 27.87 6.53 9.12
C ILE A 400 28.35 5.42 10.04
N GLU A 401 29.66 5.24 10.24
CA GLU A 401 30.21 4.22 11.15
C GLU A 401 29.88 4.51 12.62
N GLN A 402 29.92 5.77 13.05
CA GLN A 402 29.53 6.21 14.38
C GLN A 402 28.02 6.06 14.56
N ILE A 403 27.24 6.45 13.57
CA ILE A 403 25.78 6.29 13.57
C ILE A 403 25.41 4.82 13.70
N ASP A 404 26.09 3.92 12.98
CA ASP A 404 25.90 2.47 13.08
C ASP A 404 26.17 1.94 14.50
N ARG A 405 27.25 2.43 15.15
CA ARG A 405 27.59 2.05 16.53
C ARG A 405 26.51 2.51 17.51
N ASP A 406 26.04 3.75 17.37
CA ASP A 406 25.04 4.32 18.26
C ASP A 406 23.65 3.75 18.04
N PHE A 407 23.29 3.48 16.79
CA PHE A 407 22.09 2.71 16.42
C PHE A 407 22.10 1.34 17.08
N LYS A 408 23.19 0.58 16.97
CA LYS A 408 23.32 -0.75 17.61
C LYS A 408 23.30 -0.65 19.14
N ARG A 409 23.80 0.43 19.73
CA ARG A 409 23.74 0.68 21.18
C ARG A 409 22.30 0.93 21.62
N TRP A 410 21.61 1.83 20.93
CA TRP A 410 20.20 2.13 21.14
C TRP A 410 19.30 0.90 20.98
N LEU A 411 19.52 0.10 19.95
CA LEU A 411 18.72 -1.11 19.71
C LEU A 411 18.78 -2.09 20.90
N ARG A 412 19.91 -2.12 21.65
CA ARG A 412 20.05 -2.94 22.87
C ARG A 412 19.27 -2.39 24.05
N THR A 413 18.94 -1.09 24.08
CA THR A 413 18.19 -0.47 25.18
C THR A 413 16.69 -0.65 25.03
N LEU A 414 16.19 -0.96 23.84
CA LEU A 414 14.76 -1.20 23.63
C LEU A 414 14.28 -2.45 24.41
N PRO A 415 13.07 -2.43 24.98
CA PRO A 415 12.50 -3.59 25.67
C PRO A 415 12.22 -4.73 24.68
N ASP A 416 12.15 -5.96 25.20
CA ASP A 416 11.54 -7.06 24.44
C ASP A 416 10.02 -6.87 24.44
N VAL A 417 9.40 -7.15 23.29
CA VAL A 417 7.96 -6.98 23.09
C VAL A 417 7.26 -8.33 23.11
N ALA A 418 6.08 -8.42 23.72
CA ALA A 418 5.26 -9.62 23.60
C ALA A 418 4.88 -9.86 22.13
N GLU A 419 5.03 -11.09 21.63
CA GLU A 419 4.92 -11.39 20.20
C GLU A 419 4.15 -12.69 19.94
N VAL A 420 3.50 -12.76 18.78
CA VAL A 420 3.08 -14.03 18.19
C VAL A 420 4.22 -14.55 17.34
N ARG A 421 4.77 -15.72 17.68
CA ARG A 421 5.86 -16.35 16.94
C ARG A 421 5.63 -17.86 16.82
N ASP A 422 5.69 -18.36 15.59
CA ASP A 422 5.47 -19.78 15.27
C ASP A 422 4.09 -20.27 15.77
N GLY A 423 3.05 -19.44 15.57
CA GLY A 423 1.68 -19.71 16.03
C GLY A 423 1.49 -19.67 17.55
N ARG A 424 2.49 -19.20 18.32
CA ARG A 424 2.44 -19.15 19.79
C ARG A 424 2.68 -17.75 20.31
N ILE A 425 1.86 -17.35 21.28
CA ILE A 425 2.05 -16.11 22.02
C ILE A 425 3.23 -16.27 22.99
N ARG A 426 4.15 -15.30 23.02
CA ARG A 426 5.33 -15.26 23.89
C ARG A 426 5.44 -13.90 24.55
N GLY A 427 6.00 -13.87 25.76
CA GLY A 427 6.32 -12.62 26.47
C GLY A 427 5.17 -12.01 27.29
N LEU A 428 3.97 -12.60 27.25
CA LEU A 428 2.88 -12.17 28.13
C LEU A 428 3.12 -12.58 29.59
N ARG A 429 2.87 -11.66 30.51
CA ARG A 429 2.83 -11.92 31.96
C ARG A 429 1.41 -12.16 32.45
N ALA A 430 0.45 -11.57 31.75
CA ALA A 430 -0.97 -11.54 32.09
C ALA A 430 -1.82 -12.18 30.99
N SER A 431 -3.02 -12.64 31.37
CA SER A 431 -4.02 -13.21 30.48
C SER A 431 -5.41 -12.69 30.85
N ILE A 432 -6.21 -12.39 29.82
CA ILE A 432 -7.63 -12.08 29.93
C ILE A 432 -8.50 -13.34 30.18
N GLY A 433 -7.89 -14.52 30.24
CA GLY A 433 -8.57 -15.74 30.66
C GLY A 433 -9.46 -16.40 29.59
N VAL A 434 -9.22 -16.09 28.32
CA VAL A 434 -9.82 -16.72 27.13
C VAL A 434 -8.71 -17.11 26.13
N GLU A 435 -9.01 -18.08 25.27
CA GLU A 435 -8.29 -18.25 24.01
C GLU A 435 -8.67 -17.10 23.07
N VAL A 436 -7.68 -16.58 22.34
CA VAL A 436 -7.85 -15.44 21.42
C VAL A 436 -7.37 -15.86 20.04
N ASP A 437 -8.26 -15.78 19.07
CA ASP A 437 -7.97 -16.03 17.66
C ASP A 437 -7.67 -14.72 16.93
N PRO A 438 -6.92 -14.73 15.81
CA PRO A 438 -6.62 -13.51 15.05
C PRO A 438 -7.84 -12.76 14.50
N GLY A 439 -8.97 -13.45 14.32
CA GLY A 439 -10.16 -12.91 13.68
C GLY A 439 -10.04 -12.86 12.15
N GLU A 440 -11.03 -12.22 11.53
CA GLU A 440 -11.15 -12.08 10.06
C GLU A 440 -10.73 -10.66 9.59
N GLY A 441 -9.82 -10.01 10.32
CA GLY A 441 -9.25 -8.71 9.95
C GLY A 441 -9.74 -7.49 10.73
N GLU A 442 -10.73 -7.64 11.61
CA GLU A 442 -11.36 -6.54 12.35
C GLU A 442 -10.91 -6.43 13.82
N GLY A 443 -9.92 -7.23 14.20
CA GLY A 443 -9.43 -7.38 15.56
C GLY A 443 -9.47 -8.82 16.07
N PRO A 444 -8.75 -9.12 17.16
CA PRO A 444 -8.75 -10.43 17.78
C PRO A 444 -10.14 -10.87 18.23
N VAL A 445 -10.43 -12.17 18.11
CA VAL A 445 -11.73 -12.75 18.45
C VAL A 445 -11.62 -13.66 19.67
N VAL A 446 -12.56 -13.52 20.59
CA VAL A 446 -12.68 -14.43 21.73
C VAL A 446 -13.10 -15.82 21.25
N GLY A 447 -12.23 -16.80 21.47
CA GLY A 447 -12.50 -18.21 21.27
C GLY A 447 -13.21 -18.81 22.49
N ARG A 448 -12.57 -19.79 23.15
CA ARG A 448 -13.12 -20.45 24.34
C ARG A 448 -12.68 -19.75 25.63
N SER A 449 -13.60 -19.57 26.58
CA SER A 449 -13.24 -19.13 27.93
C SER A 449 -12.51 -20.22 28.71
N VAL A 450 -11.29 -19.94 29.17
CA VAL A 450 -10.44 -20.87 29.93
C VAL A 450 -10.39 -20.55 31.43
N SER A 451 -10.99 -19.44 31.85
CA SER A 451 -11.07 -19.02 33.26
C SER A 451 -12.50 -18.70 33.71
N ARG A 452 -12.72 -18.72 35.04
CA ARG A 452 -13.99 -18.25 35.63
C ARG A 452 -14.09 -16.73 35.56
N GLN A 453 -12.96 -16.05 35.77
CA GLN A 453 -12.83 -14.60 35.74
C GLN A 453 -13.28 -14.00 34.40
N ALA A 454 -12.88 -14.59 33.27
CA ALA A 454 -13.34 -14.15 31.96
C ALA A 454 -14.85 -14.30 31.76
N ARG A 455 -15.44 -15.39 32.28
CA ARG A 455 -16.89 -15.62 32.23
C ARG A 455 -17.64 -14.63 33.12
N ASP A 456 -17.13 -14.39 34.32
CA ASP A 456 -17.69 -13.46 35.29
C ASP A 456 -17.59 -12.01 34.78
N ALA A 457 -16.56 -11.69 33.97
CA ALA A 457 -16.42 -10.41 33.26
C ALA A 457 -17.35 -10.26 32.04
N GLY A 458 -18.07 -11.30 31.65
CA GLY A 458 -19.06 -11.26 30.57
C GLY A 458 -18.51 -11.42 29.15
N LEU A 459 -17.24 -11.82 28.99
CA LEU A 459 -16.67 -12.18 27.69
C LEU A 459 -17.35 -13.44 27.13
N ARG A 460 -17.71 -13.39 25.85
CA ARG A 460 -18.39 -14.48 25.16
C ARG A 460 -17.64 -14.87 23.90
N PRO A 461 -17.73 -16.15 23.47
CA PRO A 461 -17.21 -16.56 22.18
C PRO A 461 -17.76 -15.68 21.05
N ARG A 462 -16.91 -15.35 20.08
CA ARG A 462 -17.17 -14.46 18.93
C ARG A 462 -17.23 -12.96 19.24
N ASP A 463 -16.95 -12.56 20.47
CA ASP A 463 -16.67 -11.16 20.77
C ASP A 463 -15.40 -10.72 20.04
N VAL A 464 -15.43 -9.56 19.36
CA VAL A 464 -14.25 -8.96 18.75
C VAL A 464 -13.67 -7.96 19.74
N ILE A 465 -12.41 -8.15 20.14
CA ILE A 465 -11.70 -7.26 21.04
C ILE A 465 -11.17 -6.09 20.20
N VAL A 466 -11.63 -4.89 20.50
CA VAL A 466 -11.31 -3.69 19.70
C VAL A 466 -10.45 -2.68 20.45
N SER A 467 -10.35 -2.78 21.78
CA SER A 467 -9.42 -1.98 22.58
C SER A 467 -9.07 -2.56 23.95
N ILE A 468 -7.96 -2.09 24.52
CA ILE A 468 -7.54 -2.28 25.92
C ILE A 468 -7.35 -0.89 26.52
N ASP A 469 -8.11 -0.56 27.58
CA ASP A 469 -8.09 0.76 28.25
C ASP A 469 -8.19 1.93 27.25
N GLY A 470 -9.10 1.79 26.28
CA GLY A 470 -9.33 2.76 25.21
C GLY A 470 -8.32 2.71 24.06
N SER A 471 -7.18 2.04 24.22
CA SER A 471 -6.17 1.89 23.16
C SER A 471 -6.60 0.85 22.14
N PRO A 472 -6.68 1.16 20.83
CA PRO A 472 -7.15 0.23 19.81
C PRO A 472 -6.36 -1.08 19.72
N THR A 473 -7.03 -2.18 19.40
CA THR A 473 -6.41 -3.48 19.10
C THR A 473 -6.94 -4.01 17.78
N ARG A 474 -6.31 -3.59 16.67
CA ARG A 474 -6.82 -3.86 15.31
C ARG A 474 -6.45 -5.23 14.77
N ASP A 475 -5.43 -5.85 15.35
CA ASP A 475 -4.99 -7.20 15.04
C ASP A 475 -4.42 -7.92 16.28
N LEU A 476 -4.11 -9.20 16.12
CA LEU A 476 -3.58 -10.03 17.21
C LEU A 476 -2.21 -9.56 17.70
N SER A 477 -1.34 -9.09 16.81
CA SER A 477 0.00 -8.63 17.19
C SER A 477 -0.07 -7.38 18.06
N GLU A 478 -0.94 -6.43 17.69
CA GLU A 478 -1.21 -5.23 18.46
C GLU A 478 -1.84 -5.57 19.82
N PHE A 479 -2.83 -6.47 19.85
CA PHE A 479 -3.41 -6.96 21.11
C PHE A 479 -2.37 -7.59 22.03
N VAL A 480 -1.54 -8.49 21.51
CA VAL A 480 -0.49 -9.18 22.29
C VAL A 480 0.55 -8.18 22.79
N ARG A 481 1.00 -7.24 21.94
CA ARG A 481 1.93 -6.18 22.32
C ARG A 481 1.39 -5.39 23.50
N ARG A 482 0.17 -4.84 23.38
CA ARG A 482 -0.46 -4.02 24.42
C ARG A 482 -0.71 -4.81 25.70
N LEU A 483 -1.22 -6.05 25.61
CA LEU A 483 -1.43 -6.88 26.81
C LEU A 483 -0.11 -7.21 27.53
N GLY A 484 1.01 -7.21 26.80
CA GLY A 484 2.36 -7.43 27.35
C GLY A 484 2.79 -6.39 28.40
N ASP A 485 2.22 -5.18 28.35
CA ASP A 485 2.53 -4.10 29.30
C ASP A 485 1.82 -4.28 30.65
N TYR A 486 0.86 -5.20 30.73
CA TYR A 486 0.07 -5.43 31.93
C TYR A 486 0.58 -6.60 32.77
N HIS A 487 0.13 -6.64 34.03
CA HIS A 487 0.54 -7.57 35.06
C HIS A 487 -0.68 -8.28 35.68
N PRO A 488 -0.50 -9.52 36.18
CA PRO A 488 -1.57 -10.24 36.87
C PRO A 488 -2.13 -9.43 38.05
N GLY A 489 -3.45 -9.49 38.22
CA GLY A 489 -4.19 -8.77 39.26
C GLY A 489 -4.60 -7.35 38.87
N GLN A 490 -4.05 -6.77 37.80
CA GLN A 490 -4.53 -5.49 37.29
C GLN A 490 -5.95 -5.63 36.71
N ARG A 491 -6.74 -4.57 36.88
CA ARG A 491 -8.06 -4.44 36.26
C ARG A 491 -7.92 -3.53 35.04
N ILE A 492 -8.32 -4.04 33.88
CA ILE A 492 -8.37 -3.33 32.61
C ILE A 492 -9.81 -3.26 32.12
N THR A 493 -10.08 -2.36 31.19
CA THR A 493 -11.34 -2.27 30.44
C THR A 493 -11.10 -2.72 29.02
N LEU A 494 -11.77 -3.80 28.60
CA LEU A 494 -11.77 -4.25 27.22
C LEU A 494 -12.91 -3.56 26.47
N GLY A 495 -12.60 -2.89 25.37
CA GLY A 495 -13.59 -2.55 24.37
C GLY A 495 -13.89 -3.79 23.54
N VAL A 496 -15.16 -4.15 23.43
CA VAL A 496 -15.63 -5.34 22.72
C VAL A 496 -16.75 -4.98 21.77
N ARG A 497 -16.70 -5.50 20.55
CA ARG A 497 -17.82 -5.53 19.62
C ARG A 497 -18.47 -6.89 19.65
N ARG A 498 -19.77 -6.93 19.97
CA ARG A 498 -20.62 -8.11 19.90
C ARG A 498 -21.73 -7.86 18.90
N ARG A 499 -21.61 -8.46 17.71
CA ARG A 499 -22.47 -8.16 16.56
C ARG A 499 -22.38 -6.66 16.22
N ASP A 500 -23.47 -5.93 16.39
CA ASP A 500 -23.60 -4.50 16.11
C ASP A 500 -23.41 -3.61 17.35
N GLU A 501 -23.19 -4.20 18.54
CA GLU A 501 -23.09 -3.48 19.80
C GLU A 501 -21.64 -3.36 20.28
N MET A 502 -21.25 -2.14 20.64
CA MET A 502 -20.00 -1.82 21.33
C MET A 502 -20.24 -1.85 22.84
N MET A 503 -19.34 -2.48 23.58
CA MET A 503 -19.41 -2.55 25.04
C MET A 503 -18.03 -2.47 25.69
N GLU A 504 -18.02 -2.01 26.93
CA GLU A 504 -16.83 -2.01 27.77
C GLU A 504 -16.97 -3.06 28.87
N LEU A 505 -16.01 -3.97 28.93
CA LEU A 505 -15.99 -5.07 29.88
C LEU A 505 -14.79 -4.94 30.82
N PRO A 506 -15.00 -4.67 32.13
CA PRO A 506 -13.91 -4.67 33.08
C PRO A 506 -13.42 -6.10 33.34
N VAL A 507 -12.14 -6.36 33.11
CA VAL A 507 -11.51 -7.68 33.29
C VAL A 507 -10.37 -7.56 34.29
N VAL A 508 -10.32 -8.48 35.26
CA VAL A 508 -9.15 -8.65 36.14
C VAL A 508 -8.23 -9.69 35.53
N LEU A 509 -6.99 -9.29 35.27
CA LEU A 509 -6.01 -10.13 34.61
C LEU A 509 -5.51 -11.25 35.51
N SER A 510 -5.39 -12.44 34.93
CA SER A 510 -4.77 -13.61 35.58
C SER A 510 -3.32 -13.81 35.10
N PRO A 511 -2.48 -14.61 35.79
CA PRO A 511 -1.19 -15.02 35.26
C PRO A 511 -1.33 -15.70 33.88
N ALA A 512 -0.45 -15.33 32.94
CA ALA A 512 -0.31 -16.05 31.69
C ALA A 512 0.08 -17.51 31.96
N ARG A 513 -0.46 -18.45 31.18
CA ARG A 513 -0.24 -19.90 31.32
C ARG A 513 0.77 -20.42 30.31
#